data_AF-A0A855SIZ3-F1
#
_entry.id   AF-A0A855SIZ3-F1
#
_cell.length_a   1.000
_cell.length_b   1.000
_cell.length_c   1.000
_cell.angle_alpha   90.00
_cell.angle_beta   90.00
_cell.angle_gamma   90.00
#
_symmetry.space_group_name_H-M   'P 1'
#
loop_
_entity.id
_entity.type
_entity.pdbx_description
1 polymer ?
#
loop_
_entity_poly.entity_id
_entity_poly.type
_entity_poly.pdbx_seq_one_letter_code
_entity_poly.pdbx_strand_id
1 'polypeptide(L)'
;MFRYIQRRRIKKVIKILSPILLKGYGRRDYFTLGQVEANIKLLCKRQQQIAFALFADPNMLDLENNTELRQIRMDISYDFFLADEYNARDVLNLLGKGGWKGGRMDDDMSNRMGMTSRY
;
A
#
# COMPACT_ATOMS: atom_id res chain seq x y z
N MET A 1 14.09 -5.11 -11.42
CA MET A 1 12.70 -5.26 -11.90
C MET A 1 11.67 -5.48 -10.77
N PHE A 2 12.00 -6.28 -9.73
CA PHE A 2 11.07 -6.58 -8.62
C PHE A 2 10.60 -5.36 -7.79
N ARG A 3 11.48 -4.40 -7.49
CA ARG A 3 11.12 -3.20 -6.71
C ARG A 3 10.03 -2.35 -7.37
N TYR A 4 10.03 -2.23 -8.70
CA TYR A 4 9.01 -1.47 -9.42
C TYR A 4 7.60 -2.08 -9.24
N ILE A 5 7.48 -3.40 -9.33
CA ILE A 5 6.22 -4.13 -9.13
C ILE A 5 5.76 -4.01 -7.67
N GLN A 6 6.69 -4.11 -6.72
CA GLN A 6 6.41 -3.94 -5.30
C GLN A 6 5.89 -2.53 -4.99
N ARG A 7 6.56 -1.49 -5.50
CA ARG A 7 6.14 -0.11 -5.38
C ARG A 7 4.75 0.12 -5.96
N ARG A 8 4.45 -0.44 -7.15
CA ARG A 8 3.10 -0.41 -7.74
C ARG A 8 2.04 -1.05 -6.82
N ARG A 9 2.35 -2.21 -6.22
CA ARG A 9 1.45 -2.89 -5.26
C ARG A 9 1.20 -2.04 -4.02
N ILE A 10 2.23 -1.45 -3.43
CA ILE A 10 2.12 -0.55 -2.27
C ILE A 10 1.20 0.62 -2.60
N LYS A 11 1.43 1.30 -3.73
CA LYS A 11 0.57 2.40 -4.20
C LYS A 11 -0.89 1.97 -4.36
N LYS A 12 -1.14 0.77 -4.89
CA LYS A 12 -2.49 0.22 -5.04
C LYS A 12 -3.18 0.03 -3.69
N VAL A 13 -2.47 -0.53 -2.69
CA VAL A 13 -2.99 -0.71 -1.33
C VAL A 13 -3.31 0.65 -0.70
N ILE A 14 -2.40 1.63 -0.77
CA ILE A 14 -2.64 3.00 -0.28
C ILE A 14 -3.90 3.58 -0.92
N LYS A 15 -4.06 3.49 -2.25
CA LYS A 15 -5.21 4.05 -2.96
C LYS A 15 -6.55 3.42 -2.54
N ILE A 16 -6.57 2.11 -2.28
CA ILE A 16 -7.79 1.39 -1.90
C ILE A 16 -8.15 1.66 -0.43
N LEU A 17 -7.20 1.49 0.48
CA LEU A 17 -7.47 1.53 1.93
C LEU A 17 -7.57 2.93 2.50
N SER A 18 -6.73 3.87 2.07
CA SER A 18 -6.71 5.22 2.65
C SER A 18 -8.08 5.91 2.66
N PRO A 19 -8.88 5.93 1.56
CA PRO A 19 -10.20 6.56 1.60
C PRO A 19 -11.18 5.81 2.52
N ILE A 20 -11.08 4.49 2.60
CA ILE A 20 -11.93 3.65 3.45
C ILE A 20 -11.62 3.94 4.93
N LEU A 21 -10.35 3.91 5.31
CA LEU A 21 -9.90 4.17 6.67
C LEU A 21 -10.16 5.62 7.08
N LEU A 22 -9.91 6.57 6.18
CA LEU A 22 -10.15 8.00 6.44
C LEU A 22 -11.65 8.29 6.62
N LYS A 23 -12.53 7.67 5.83
CA LYS A 23 -13.99 7.81 5.98
C LYS A 23 -14.53 7.08 7.22
N GLY A 24 -14.01 5.90 7.53
CA GLY A 24 -14.51 5.05 8.61
C GLY A 24 -14.02 5.46 10.00
N TYR A 25 -12.77 5.89 10.12
CA TYR A 25 -12.10 6.09 11.41
C TYR A 25 -11.44 7.47 11.57
N GLY A 26 -11.38 8.26 10.50
CA GLY A 26 -10.74 9.58 10.48
C GLY A 26 -9.23 9.54 10.30
N ARG A 27 -8.59 10.72 10.44
CA ARG A 27 -7.12 10.85 10.43
C ARG A 27 -6.56 10.41 11.78
N ARG A 28 -5.65 9.45 11.77
CA ARG A 28 -4.99 8.92 12.97
C ARG A 28 -3.52 8.66 12.66
N ASP A 29 -2.69 8.69 13.69
CA ASP A 29 -1.27 8.37 13.56
C ASP A 29 -1.06 6.86 13.37
N TYR A 30 -1.93 6.03 13.97
CA TYR A 30 -1.98 4.58 13.75
C TYR A 30 -3.42 4.05 13.75
N PHE A 31 -3.65 2.94 13.05
CA PHE A 31 -4.89 2.17 13.11
C PHE A 31 -4.67 0.87 13.88
N THR A 32 -5.71 0.38 14.56
CA THR A 32 -5.61 -0.90 15.28
C THR A 32 -5.63 -2.07 14.30
N LEU A 33 -5.05 -3.21 14.70
CA LEU A 33 -5.04 -4.42 13.85
C LEU A 33 -6.44 -4.81 13.38
N GLY A 34 -7.44 -4.78 14.28
CA GLY A 34 -8.83 -5.09 13.94
C GLY A 34 -9.45 -4.11 12.93
N GLN A 35 -9.09 -2.83 12.99
CA GLN A 35 -9.56 -1.84 12.00
C GLN A 35 -8.97 -2.12 10.62
N VAL A 36 -7.69 -2.48 10.56
CA VAL A 36 -7.03 -2.84 9.29
C VAL A 36 -7.61 -4.16 8.78
N GLU A 37 -7.68 -5.21 9.61
CA GLU A 37 -8.21 -6.53 9.29
C GLU A 37 -9.62 -6.50 8.69
N ALA A 38 -10.51 -5.71 9.28
CA ALA A 38 -11.88 -5.58 8.81
C ALA A 38 -11.96 -5.08 7.35
N ASN A 39 -10.99 -4.27 6.92
CA ASN A 39 -11.00 -3.60 5.62
C ASN A 39 -10.09 -4.25 4.57
N ILE A 40 -9.34 -5.31 4.92
CA ILE A 40 -8.40 -5.99 4.02
C ILE A 40 -8.82 -7.41 3.61
N LYS A 41 -9.97 -7.91 4.08
CA LYS A 41 -10.43 -9.29 3.81
C LYS A 41 -10.52 -9.64 2.33
N LEU A 42 -10.81 -8.66 1.47
CA LEU A 42 -10.92 -8.83 0.01
C LEU A 42 -9.58 -8.71 -0.73
N LEU A 43 -8.50 -8.35 -0.04
CA LEU A 43 -7.17 -8.20 -0.63
C LEU A 43 -6.41 -9.54 -0.62
N CYS A 44 -5.46 -9.71 -1.54
CA CYS A 44 -4.61 -10.90 -1.53
C CYS A 44 -3.64 -10.88 -0.33
N LYS A 45 -3.15 -12.05 0.11
CA LYS A 45 -2.26 -12.18 1.29
C LYS A 45 -1.10 -11.18 1.32
N ARG A 46 -0.44 -10.96 0.18
CA ARG A 46 0.68 -10.00 0.10
C ARG A 46 0.23 -8.54 0.22
N GLN A 47 -0.95 -8.19 -0.28
CA GLN A 47 -1.54 -6.86 -0.10
C GLN A 47 -2.00 -6.64 1.35
N GLN A 48 -2.48 -7.69 2.02
CA GLN A 48 -2.81 -7.66 3.44
C GLN A 48 -1.55 -7.35 4.28
N GLN A 49 -0.44 -8.05 4.04
CA GLN A 49 0.84 -7.77 4.69
C GLN A 49 1.31 -6.31 4.48
N ILE A 50 1.19 -5.81 3.25
CA ILE A 50 1.51 -4.41 2.93
C ILE A 50 0.58 -3.45 3.67
N ALA A 51 -0.71 -3.75 3.77
CA ALA A 51 -1.67 -2.92 4.49
C ALA A 51 -1.34 -2.81 5.98
N PHE A 52 -0.98 -3.93 6.61
CA PHE A 52 -0.49 -3.94 7.98
C PHE A 52 0.77 -3.10 8.13
N ALA A 53 1.76 -3.27 7.25
CA ALA A 53 2.98 -2.48 7.29
C ALA A 53 2.74 -0.97 7.17
N LEU A 54 1.75 -0.56 6.37
CA LEU A 54 1.44 0.85 6.09
C LEU A 54 0.64 1.53 7.21
N PHE A 55 -0.37 0.86 7.75
CA PHE A 55 -1.42 1.52 8.55
C PHE A 55 -1.46 1.06 10.02
N ALA A 56 -0.95 -0.12 10.32
CA ALA A 56 -0.99 -0.64 11.69
C ALA A 56 0.14 -0.07 12.56
N ASP A 57 -0.13 -0.03 13.86
CA ASP A 57 0.84 0.38 14.87
C ASP A 57 2.07 -0.56 14.88
N PRO A 58 3.31 -0.05 14.68
CA PRO A 58 4.53 -0.85 14.76
C PRO A 58 4.70 -1.61 16.07
N ASN A 59 4.23 -1.06 17.19
CA ASN A 59 4.39 -1.69 18.50
C ASN A 59 3.47 -2.90 18.69
N MET A 60 2.36 -2.93 17.95
CA MET A 60 1.41 -4.04 17.94
C MET A 60 1.77 -5.10 16.88
N LEU A 61 2.72 -4.78 15.99
CA LEU A 61 3.24 -5.69 15.00
C LEU A 61 4.43 -6.44 15.61
N ASP A 62 4.38 -7.77 15.58
CA ASP A 62 5.49 -8.63 15.97
C ASP A 62 6.61 -8.60 14.90
N LEU A 63 7.27 -7.45 14.78
CA LEU A 63 8.30 -7.17 13.77
C LEU A 63 9.60 -7.94 14.04
N GLU A 64 9.80 -8.44 15.26
CA GLU A 64 10.94 -9.27 15.62
C GLU A 64 10.80 -10.67 15.05
N ASN A 65 9.62 -11.28 15.20
CA ASN A 65 9.38 -12.62 14.65
C ASN A 65 8.98 -12.60 13.17
N ASN A 66 8.48 -11.47 12.66
CA ASN A 66 8.04 -11.34 11.27
C ASN A 66 9.02 -10.55 10.39
N THR A 67 10.08 -11.23 9.97
CA THR A 67 11.15 -10.64 9.13
C THR A 67 10.63 -10.10 7.79
N GLU A 68 9.59 -10.70 7.22
CA GLU A 68 8.98 -10.23 5.96
C GLU A 68 8.30 -8.87 6.14
N LEU A 69 7.51 -8.72 7.21
CA LEU A 69 6.80 -7.48 7.51
C LEU A 69 7.78 -6.34 7.78
N ARG A 70 8.87 -6.63 8.50
CA ARG A 70 9.96 -5.68 8.74
C ARG A 70 10.62 -5.22 7.43
N GLN A 71 10.92 -6.15 6.52
CA GLN A 71 11.48 -5.80 5.20
C GLN A 71 10.52 -4.93 4.39
N ILE A 72 9.22 -5.27 4.36
CA ILE A 72 8.21 -4.46 3.66
C ILE A 72 8.16 -3.04 4.25
N ARG A 73 8.25 -2.92 5.58
CA ARG A 73 8.22 -1.61 6.26
C ARG A 73 9.44 -0.76 5.87
N MET A 74 10.63 -1.37 5.82
CA MET A 74 11.86 -0.71 5.36
C MET A 74 11.76 -0.31 3.88
N ASP A 75 11.24 -1.19 3.02
CA ASP A 75 11.07 -0.87 1.61
C ASP A 75 10.13 0.34 1.42
N ILE A 76 9.06 0.43 2.22
CA ILE A 76 8.15 1.57 2.22
C ILE A 76 8.85 2.86 2.68
N SER A 77 9.63 2.81 3.77
CA SER A 77 10.34 3.99 4.25
C SER A 77 11.32 4.52 3.20
N TYR A 78 12.11 3.64 2.59
CA TYR A 78 13.03 4.04 1.51
C TYR A 78 12.32 4.60 0.28
N ASP A 79 11.21 3.99 -0.16
CA ASP A 79 10.55 4.37 -1.42
C ASP A 79 9.67 5.63 -1.33
N PHE A 80 9.16 5.95 -0.14
CA PHE A 80 8.14 7.00 0.06
C PHE A 80 8.50 8.05 1.10
N PHE A 81 9.41 7.74 2.03
CA PHE A 81 9.71 8.57 3.20
C PHE A 81 11.21 8.80 3.40
N LEU A 82 12.04 8.66 2.35
CA LEU A 82 13.49 8.93 2.40
C LEU A 82 14.24 8.16 3.51
N ALA A 83 13.77 6.96 3.83
CA ALA A 83 14.27 6.12 4.92
C ALA A 83 13.95 6.62 6.35
N ASP A 84 13.10 7.64 6.50
CA ASP A 84 12.61 8.09 7.80
C ASP A 84 11.48 7.19 8.32
N GLU A 85 11.24 7.28 9.63
CA GLU A 85 10.05 6.71 10.25
C GLU A 85 8.79 7.39 9.71
N TYR A 86 7.74 6.59 9.52
CA TYR A 86 6.47 7.07 9.00
C TYR A 86 5.31 6.52 9.79
N ASN A 87 4.24 7.31 9.84
CA ASN A 87 3.00 6.96 10.50
C ASN A 87 1.86 6.85 9.48
N ALA A 88 0.74 6.27 9.91
CA ALA A 88 -0.44 6.11 9.05
C ALA A 88 -0.95 7.48 8.54
N ARG A 89 -0.80 8.53 9.35
CA ARG A 89 -1.12 9.91 8.96
C ARG A 89 -0.28 10.39 7.77
N ASP A 90 1.01 10.07 7.73
CA ASP A 90 1.89 10.44 6.63
C ASP A 90 1.51 9.69 5.36
N VAL A 91 1.17 8.40 5.50
CA VAL A 91 0.65 7.57 4.41
C VAL A 91 -0.65 8.16 3.85
N LEU A 92 -1.58 8.62 4.71
CA LEU A 92 -2.81 9.28 4.27
C LEU A 92 -2.53 10.61 3.55
N ASN A 93 -1.51 11.35 3.99
CA ASN A 93 -1.10 12.62 3.38
C ASN A 93 -0.46 12.44 1.99
N LEU A 94 0.05 11.24 1.66
CA LEU A 94 0.56 10.93 0.31
C LEU A 94 -0.53 11.11 -0.77
N LEU A 95 -1.81 10.92 -0.44
CA LEU A 95 -2.92 11.14 -1.37
C LEU A 95 -3.28 12.62 -1.55
N GLY A 96 -3.03 13.45 -0.54
CA GLY A 96 -3.45 14.85 -0.51
C GLY A 96 -2.49 15.81 -1.20
N LYS A 97 -1.21 15.46 -1.32
CA LYS A 97 -0.26 16.26 -2.11
C LYS A 97 -0.61 16.08 -3.59
N GLY A 98 -1.13 17.13 -4.23
CA GLY A 98 -1.60 17.16 -5.63
C GLY A 98 -0.61 16.72 -6.72
N GLY A 99 0.57 16.22 -6.35
CA GLY A 99 1.53 15.51 -7.20
C GLY A 99 1.38 13.98 -7.18
N TRP A 100 0.53 13.38 -6.33
CA TRP A 100 0.17 11.95 -6.43
C TRP A 100 -0.83 11.75 -7.57
N LYS A 101 -0.38 12.06 -8.79
CA LYS A 101 -0.84 11.34 -9.98
C LYS A 101 -0.37 9.92 -9.76
N GLY A 102 -1.22 9.09 -9.14
CA GLY A 102 -1.08 7.66 -9.16
C GLY A 102 -0.72 7.32 -10.60
N GLY A 103 0.55 6.96 -10.82
CA GLY A 103 1.08 6.79 -12.16
C GLY A 103 0.07 5.95 -12.91
N ARG A 104 -0.26 6.35 -14.15
CA ARG A 104 -1.14 5.59 -15.02
C ARG A 104 -0.86 4.12 -14.75
N MET A 105 -1.92 3.38 -14.41
CA MET A 105 -1.87 1.95 -14.60
C MET A 105 -1.69 1.77 -16.11
N ASP A 106 -0.45 1.87 -16.59
CA ASP A 106 -0.03 1.24 -17.84
C ASP A 106 0.07 -0.27 -17.54
N ASP A 107 -1.05 -0.80 -17.08
CA ASP A 107 -1.46 -2.18 -17.22
C ASP A 107 -2.43 -2.21 -18.42
N ASP A 108 -2.13 -1.41 -19.46
CA ASP A 108 -2.48 -1.72 -20.86
C ASP A 108 -1.49 -2.77 -21.44
N MET A 109 -0.75 -3.46 -20.55
CA MET A 109 -0.21 -4.80 -20.78
C MET A 109 -1.32 -5.87 -20.76
N SER A 110 -2.52 -5.48 -21.16
CA SER A 110 -3.46 -6.34 -21.86
C SER A 110 -3.70 -5.73 -23.24
N ASN A 111 -2.61 -5.60 -24.02
CA ASN A 111 -2.51 -6.29 -25.31
C ASN A 111 -3.26 -7.62 -25.22
N ARG A 112 -4.58 -7.48 -25.35
CA ARG A 112 -5.57 -8.52 -25.48
C ARG A 112 -5.07 -9.30 -26.67
N MET A 113 -4.59 -10.50 -26.39
CA MET A 113 -4.32 -11.50 -27.41
C MET A 113 -5.61 -11.72 -28.21
N GLY A 114 -5.75 -10.90 -29.25
CA GLY A 114 -6.77 -10.91 -30.28
C GLY A 114 -6.05 -10.32 -31.49
N MET A 115 -5.21 -11.08 -32.19
CA MET A 115 -5.70 -11.92 -33.28
C MET A 115 -6.90 -11.25 -33.95
N THR A 116 -6.62 -10.34 -34.88
CA THR A 116 -7.16 -10.36 -36.25
C THR A 116 -6.43 -9.32 -37.08
N SER A 117 -5.42 -9.76 -37.83
CA SER A 117 -5.00 -9.09 -39.06
C SER A 117 -6.12 -9.25 -40.09
N ARG A 118 -6.89 -8.19 -40.34
CA ARG A 118 -7.74 -8.03 -41.53
C ARG A 118 -7.92 -6.55 -41.81
N TYR A 119 -7.06 -5.97 -42.65
CA TYR A 119 -7.37 -5.54 -44.01
C TYR A 119 -6.08 -5.04 -44.68
#